data_AF-A0A6N7YR80-F1
#
_entry.id   AF-A0A6N7YR80-F1
#
_cell.length_a   1.000
_cell.length_b   1.000
_cell.length_c   1.000
_cell.angle_alpha   90.00
_cell.angle_beta   90.00
_cell.angle_gamma   90.00
#
_symmetry.space_group_name_H-M   'P 1'
#
loop_
_entity.id
_entity.type
_entity.pdbx_description
1 polymer ?
#
loop_
_entity_poly.entity_id
_entity_poly.type
_entity_poly.pdbx_seq_one_letter_code
_entity_poly.pdbx_strand_id
1 'polypeptide(L)'
;MGKRSRRRGGPADDGPSSFADLGIDLDLDLDAEPEVTRTIGEHGVLTLRLGMSPGTRSEYEQLLKGFRSTAAATQEDRWARAVEFLFERLVVRWEVAGVATSGQKDLLRRLRVATRDERHAIRDGLRQHLAEHLPDVAAP
;
A
#
# COMPACT_ATOMS: atom_id res chain seq x y z
N MET A 1 17.92 70.30 31.27
CA MET A 1 16.70 69.53 31.63
C MET A 1 16.55 68.40 30.63
N GLY A 2 16.98 67.18 30.99
CA GLY A 2 16.96 66.04 30.07
C GLY A 2 15.60 65.37 30.01
N LYS A 3 15.25 64.82 28.83
CA LYS A 3 14.45 63.59 28.74
C LYS A 3 14.95 62.73 27.58
N ARG A 4 15.36 61.52 27.96
CA ARG A 4 15.63 60.36 27.12
C ARG A 4 14.33 59.92 26.42
N SER A 5 14.40 59.42 25.18
CA SER A 5 13.75 58.14 24.87
C SER A 5 14.24 57.54 23.53
N ARG A 6 15.08 56.53 23.67
CA ARG A 6 15.08 55.22 23.00
C ARG A 6 15.00 55.17 21.46
N ARG A 7 16.18 54.88 20.89
CA ARG A 7 16.38 54.09 19.67
C ARG A 7 15.56 52.79 19.74
N ARG A 8 14.86 52.46 18.66
CA ARG A 8 14.55 51.08 18.26
C ARG A 8 14.31 51.04 16.74
N GLY A 9 15.38 51.17 15.98
CA GLY A 9 15.43 50.72 14.59
C GLY A 9 16.31 49.49 14.56
N GLY A 10 15.73 48.32 14.79
CA GLY A 10 16.35 47.05 14.42
C GLY A 10 15.78 46.66 13.06
N PRO A 11 16.59 46.21 12.10
CA PRO A 11 16.05 45.64 10.88
C PRO A 11 15.24 44.39 11.25
N ALA A 12 14.04 44.28 10.70
CA ALA A 12 13.27 43.05 10.74
C ALA A 12 14.12 41.96 10.09
N ASP A 13 14.32 40.89 10.85
CA ASP A 13 14.94 39.65 10.42
C ASP A 13 13.92 38.95 9.50
N ASP A 14 13.83 39.41 8.25
CA ASP A 14 13.03 38.77 7.21
C ASP A 14 13.83 37.59 6.64
N GLY A 15 13.92 36.52 7.43
CA GLY A 15 14.31 35.21 6.94
C GLY A 15 13.35 34.75 5.81
N PRO A 16 13.84 33.97 4.84
CA PRO A 16 13.04 33.61 3.67
C PRO A 16 11.79 32.81 4.08
N SER A 17 10.62 33.38 3.80
CA SER A 17 9.30 32.81 4.11
C SER A 17 8.86 31.69 3.15
N SER A 18 9.78 31.08 2.40
CA SER A 18 9.43 30.05 1.41
C SER A 18 10.59 29.10 1.13
N PHE A 19 10.31 27.80 1.19
CA PHE A 19 11.24 26.72 0.81
C PHE A 19 11.43 26.62 -0.73
N ALA A 20 10.73 27.45 -1.51
CA ALA A 20 10.71 27.39 -2.97
C ALA A 20 11.98 27.96 -3.65
N ASP A 21 12.90 28.57 -2.90
CA ASP A 21 14.12 29.19 -3.46
C ASP A 21 15.34 28.26 -3.54
N LEU A 22 15.21 26.97 -3.19
CA LEU A 22 16.35 26.04 -3.17
C LEU A 22 16.70 25.40 -4.52
N GLY A 23 16.04 25.76 -5.62
CA GLY A 23 16.43 25.28 -6.96
C GLY A 23 16.49 23.75 -7.06
N ILE A 24 15.66 23.06 -6.29
CA ILE A 24 15.56 21.61 -6.32
C ILE A 24 14.46 21.29 -7.33
N ASP A 25 14.86 21.01 -8.57
CA ASP A 25 14.07 20.21 -9.53
C ASP A 25 13.91 18.80 -8.93
N LEU A 26 13.10 18.71 -7.87
CA LEU A 26 12.73 17.47 -7.23
C LEU A 26 11.55 16.91 -8.01
N ASP A 27 11.82 16.49 -9.24
CA ASP A 27 10.98 15.56 -10.01
C ASP A 27 11.05 14.16 -9.36
N LEU A 28 10.91 14.12 -8.03
CA LEU A 28 10.62 12.92 -7.30
C LEU A 28 9.11 12.76 -7.41
N ASP A 29 8.67 11.69 -8.07
CA ASP A 29 7.33 11.15 -7.95
C ASP A 29 7.03 10.89 -6.45
N LEU A 30 6.70 11.94 -5.70
CA LEU A 30 6.37 11.90 -4.27
C LEU A 30 5.05 11.15 -4.01
N ASP A 31 4.35 10.76 -5.08
CA ASP A 31 3.10 10.01 -5.07
C ASP A 31 3.29 8.50 -5.29
N ALA A 32 4.52 8.03 -5.54
CA ALA A 32 4.79 6.59 -5.66
C ALA A 32 4.81 5.95 -4.25
N GLU A 33 3.71 5.27 -3.92
CA GLU A 33 3.62 4.44 -2.71
C GLU A 33 4.80 3.45 -2.67
N PRO A 34 5.54 3.33 -1.55
CA PRO A 34 6.72 2.48 -1.51
C PRO A 34 6.34 1.01 -1.73
N GLU A 35 7.12 0.33 -2.57
CA GLU A 35 6.85 -1.05 -3.01
C GLU A 35 8.02 -1.98 -2.67
N VAL A 36 7.73 -3.26 -2.52
CA VAL A 36 8.72 -4.32 -2.30
C VAL A 36 8.42 -5.52 -3.19
N THR A 37 9.46 -6.19 -3.67
CA THR A 37 9.33 -7.43 -4.43
C THR A 37 9.45 -8.65 -3.54
N ARG A 38 8.59 -9.65 -3.75
CA ARG A 38 8.60 -10.93 -3.04
C ARG A 38 8.54 -12.10 -4.03
N THR A 39 9.48 -13.03 -3.91
CA THR A 39 9.42 -14.30 -4.63
C THR A 39 8.44 -15.24 -3.93
N ILE A 40 7.52 -15.83 -4.71
CA ILE A 40 6.51 -16.80 -4.25
C ILE A 40 6.85 -18.20 -4.78
N GLY A 41 8.03 -18.69 -4.41
CA GLY A 41 8.58 -19.95 -4.90
C GLY A 41 8.79 -19.93 -6.41
N GLU A 42 8.44 -21.03 -7.09
CA GLU A 42 8.48 -21.16 -8.55
C GLU A 42 7.36 -20.43 -9.28
N HIS A 43 6.35 -19.93 -8.54
CA HIS A 43 5.16 -19.26 -9.08
C HIS A 43 5.38 -17.78 -9.38
N GLY A 44 6.63 -17.31 -9.27
CA GLY A 44 7.06 -16.00 -9.76
C GLY A 44 7.36 -14.98 -8.67
N VAL A 45 7.24 -13.71 -9.04
CA VAL A 45 7.58 -12.55 -8.20
C VAL A 45 6.39 -11.61 -8.15
N LEU A 46 5.99 -11.23 -6.94
CA LEU A 46 5.00 -10.20 -6.67
C LEU A 46 5.72 -8.88 -6.38
N THR A 47 5.23 -7.78 -6.91
CA THR A 47 5.56 -6.43 -6.42
C THR A 47 4.37 -5.93 -5.61
N LEU A 48 4.61 -5.57 -4.35
CA LEU A 48 3.59 -5.23 -3.37
C LEU A 48 3.81 -3.84 -2.79
N ARG A 49 2.73 -3.10 -2.57
CA ARG A 49 2.74 -1.88 -1.76
C ARG A 49 3.01 -2.21 -0.31
N LEU A 50 3.79 -1.36 0.36
CA LEU A 50 4.07 -1.50 1.80
C LEU A 50 2.91 -1.03 2.68
N GLY A 51 2.03 -0.17 2.15
CA GLY A 51 0.96 0.46 2.90
C GLY A 51 -0.45 0.04 2.47
N MET A 52 -1.37 0.12 3.42
CA MET A 52 -2.81 0.24 3.18
C MET A 52 -3.35 1.39 4.02
N SER A 53 -4.26 2.18 3.45
CA SER A 53 -4.95 3.23 4.20
C SER A 53 -5.75 2.67 5.38
N PRO A 54 -5.99 3.44 6.45
CA PRO A 54 -6.82 3.00 7.57
C PRO A 54 -8.23 2.54 7.13
N GLY A 55 -8.84 3.25 6.18
CA GLY A 55 -10.14 2.89 5.63
C GLY A 55 -10.12 1.51 4.94
N THR A 56 -9.08 1.23 4.16
CA THR A 56 -8.89 -0.08 3.51
C THR A 56 -8.73 -1.21 4.54
N ARG A 57 -8.03 -0.97 5.66
CA ARG A 57 -7.91 -1.95 6.75
C ARG A 57 -9.26 -2.23 7.41
N SER A 58 -10.05 -1.18 7.69
CA SER A 58 -11.40 -1.33 8.23
C SER A 58 -12.35 -2.05 7.28
N GLU A 59 -12.22 -1.83 5.95
CA GLU A 59 -12.98 -2.59 4.95
C GLU A 59 -12.65 -4.08 4.97
N TYR A 60 -11.35 -4.41 5.05
CA TYR A 60 -10.87 -5.78 5.14
C TYR A 60 -11.36 -6.50 6.40
N GLU A 61 -11.32 -5.83 7.56
CA GLU A 61 -11.81 -6.39 8.81
C GLU A 61 -13.32 -6.69 8.76
N GLN A 62 -14.12 -5.78 8.20
CA GLN A 62 -15.55 -5.98 8.01
C GLN A 62 -15.85 -7.15 7.06
N LEU A 63 -15.03 -7.33 6.02
CA LEU A 63 -15.14 -8.44 5.08
C LEU A 63 -14.90 -9.78 5.81
N LEU A 64 -13.84 -9.88 6.62
CA LEU A 64 -13.55 -11.08 7.42
C LEU A 64 -14.67 -11.42 8.41
N LYS A 65 -15.24 -10.40 9.07
CA LYS A 65 -16.37 -10.54 10.00
C LYS A 65 -17.69 -10.89 9.32
N GLY A 66 -17.73 -10.91 7.98
CA GLY A 66 -18.93 -11.29 7.22
C GLY A 66 -20.01 -10.21 7.17
N PHE A 67 -19.69 -8.95 7.51
CA PHE A 67 -20.68 -7.84 7.52
C PHE A 67 -21.32 -7.58 6.14
N ARG A 68 -20.66 -7.98 5.04
CA ARG A 68 -21.16 -7.85 3.67
C ARG A 68 -21.44 -9.18 2.97
N SER A 69 -21.47 -10.30 3.72
CA SER A 69 -21.73 -11.62 3.14
C SER A 69 -23.21 -12.01 3.22
N THR A 70 -23.71 -12.71 2.21
CA THR A 70 -25.06 -13.27 2.23
C THR A 70 -25.13 -14.41 3.27
N ALA A 71 -26.33 -14.70 3.78
CA ALA A 71 -26.53 -15.78 4.76
C ALA A 71 -26.09 -17.18 4.25
N ALA A 72 -25.89 -17.34 2.94
CA ALA A 72 -25.43 -18.56 2.29
C ALA A 72 -23.91 -18.62 2.03
N ALA A 73 -23.16 -17.54 2.29
CA ALA A 73 -21.72 -17.51 2.02
C ALA A 73 -20.96 -18.39 3.02
N THR A 74 -20.20 -19.35 2.51
CA THR A 74 -19.38 -20.23 3.35
C THR A 74 -18.19 -19.47 3.93
N GLN A 75 -17.51 -20.07 4.91
CA GLN A 75 -16.26 -19.52 5.43
C GLN A 75 -15.15 -19.52 4.38
N GLU A 76 -15.13 -20.53 3.51
CA GLU A 76 -14.19 -20.64 2.40
C GLU A 76 -14.40 -19.53 1.36
N ASP A 77 -15.66 -19.21 1.04
CA ASP A 77 -15.99 -18.08 0.13
C ASP A 77 -15.51 -16.75 0.71
N ARG A 78 -15.69 -16.55 2.02
CA ARG A 78 -15.23 -15.33 2.72
C ARG A 78 -13.70 -15.22 2.69
N TRP A 79 -13.00 -16.32 2.89
CA TRP A 79 -11.53 -16.35 2.79
C TRP A 79 -11.04 -16.12 1.36
N ALA A 80 -11.67 -16.73 0.36
CA ALA A 80 -11.32 -16.48 -1.04
C ALA A 80 -11.50 -14.99 -1.41
N ARG A 81 -12.60 -14.37 -0.97
CA ARG A 81 -12.83 -12.93 -1.13
C ARG A 81 -11.82 -12.06 -0.38
N ALA A 82 -11.39 -12.48 0.81
CA ALA A 82 -10.37 -11.77 1.58
C ALA A 82 -9.02 -11.77 0.87
N VAL A 83 -8.64 -12.89 0.25
CA VAL A 83 -7.43 -13.00 -0.56
C VAL A 83 -7.54 -12.12 -1.81
N GLU A 84 -8.65 -12.15 -2.54
CA GLU A 84 -8.86 -11.26 -3.70
C GLU A 84 -8.75 -9.78 -3.30
N PHE A 85 -9.35 -9.40 -2.17
CA PHE A 85 -9.29 -8.02 -1.67
C PHE A 85 -7.85 -7.59 -1.36
N LEU A 86 -7.09 -8.40 -0.62
CA LEU A 86 -5.70 -8.08 -0.30
C LEU A 86 -4.84 -8.01 -1.55
N PHE A 87 -5.02 -8.97 -2.45
CA PHE A 87 -4.32 -8.99 -3.73
C PHE A 87 -4.60 -7.71 -4.52
N GLU A 88 -5.85 -7.25 -4.55
CA GLU A 88 -6.22 -6.01 -5.23
C GLU A 88 -5.66 -4.73 -4.61
N ARG A 89 -5.45 -4.72 -3.30
CA ARG A 89 -4.94 -3.53 -2.62
C ARG A 89 -3.42 -3.46 -2.63
N LEU A 90 -2.76 -4.62 -2.52
CA LEU A 90 -1.33 -4.71 -2.28
C LEU A 90 -0.54 -5.01 -3.56
N VAL A 91 -1.01 -5.90 -4.43
CA VAL A 91 -0.22 -6.38 -5.57
C VAL A 91 -0.37 -5.42 -6.75
N VAL A 92 0.73 -4.85 -7.21
CA VAL A 92 0.76 -3.93 -8.36
C VAL A 92 1.37 -4.56 -9.61
N ARG A 93 2.16 -5.63 -9.44
CA ARG A 93 2.73 -6.42 -10.52
C ARG A 93 2.91 -7.88 -10.07
N TRP A 94 2.69 -8.81 -10.99
CA TRP A 94 2.99 -10.23 -10.82
C TRP A 94 3.70 -10.74 -12.06
N GLU A 95 4.93 -11.22 -11.89
CA GLU A 95 5.76 -11.78 -12.96
C GLU A 95 5.91 -13.28 -12.80
N VAL A 96 5.62 -14.05 -13.85
CA VAL A 96 5.77 -15.51 -13.88
C VAL A 96 6.52 -15.90 -15.13
N ALA A 97 7.60 -16.66 -14.97
CA ALA A 97 8.44 -17.12 -16.09
C ALA A 97 8.83 -15.99 -17.07
N GLY A 98 9.18 -14.81 -16.54
CA GLY A 98 9.55 -13.63 -17.32
C GLY A 98 8.37 -12.84 -17.94
N VAL A 99 7.13 -13.26 -17.71
CA VAL A 99 5.92 -12.56 -18.19
C VAL A 99 5.33 -11.74 -17.05
N ALA A 100 5.53 -10.42 -17.12
CA ALA A 100 4.97 -9.46 -16.17
C ALA A 100 3.51 -9.12 -16.49
N THR A 101 2.65 -9.19 -15.47
CA THR A 101 1.28 -8.71 -15.49
C THR A 101 1.18 -7.52 -14.54
N SER A 102 0.63 -6.42 -15.02
CA SER A 102 0.38 -5.19 -14.24
C SER A 102 -1.00 -4.65 -14.54
N GLY A 103 -1.47 -3.71 -13.72
CA GLY A 103 -2.81 -3.16 -13.85
C GLY A 103 -3.84 -4.04 -13.17
N GLN A 104 -4.70 -3.40 -12.38
CA GLN A 104 -5.54 -4.09 -11.39
C GLN A 104 -6.48 -5.13 -12.00
N LYS A 105 -7.08 -4.78 -13.14
CA LYS A 105 -8.04 -5.64 -13.84
C LYS A 105 -7.39 -6.92 -14.38
N ASP A 106 -6.20 -6.81 -14.94
CA ASP A 106 -5.50 -7.94 -15.55
C ASP A 106 -4.83 -8.82 -14.49
N LEU A 107 -4.34 -8.22 -13.41
CA LEU A 107 -3.92 -8.94 -12.21
C LEU A 107 -5.04 -9.81 -11.63
N LEU A 108 -6.24 -9.26 -11.43
CA LEU A 108 -7.39 -10.03 -10.93
C LEU A 108 -7.82 -11.12 -11.90
N ARG A 109 -7.83 -10.84 -13.21
CA ARG A 109 -8.14 -11.86 -14.23
C ARG A 109 -7.15 -13.02 -14.14
N ARG A 110 -5.86 -12.72 -14.00
CA ARG A 110 -4.80 -13.73 -13.87
C ARG A 110 -4.99 -14.56 -12.60
N LEU A 111 -5.23 -13.92 -11.45
CA LEU A 111 -5.50 -14.62 -10.18
C LEU A 111 -6.68 -15.60 -10.29
N ARG A 112 -7.74 -15.22 -11.02
CA ARG A 112 -8.94 -16.04 -11.18
C ARG A 112 -8.73 -17.28 -12.06
N VAL A 113 -7.81 -17.22 -13.02
CA VAL A 113 -7.45 -18.37 -13.86
C VAL A 113 -6.22 -19.13 -13.36
N ALA A 114 -5.58 -18.64 -12.28
CA ALA A 114 -4.42 -19.27 -11.69
C ALA A 114 -4.70 -20.71 -11.24
N THR A 115 -3.67 -21.53 -11.14
CA THR A 115 -3.77 -22.87 -10.58
C THR A 115 -4.01 -22.81 -9.06
N ARG A 116 -4.34 -23.96 -8.47
CA ARG A 116 -4.48 -24.07 -7.01
C ARG A 116 -3.17 -23.74 -6.30
N ASP A 117 -2.06 -24.22 -6.84
CA ASP A 117 -0.72 -24.07 -6.23
C ASP A 117 -0.26 -22.62 -6.33
N GLU A 118 -0.49 -21.95 -7.47
CA GLU A 118 -0.24 -20.52 -7.62
C GLU A 118 -1.05 -19.70 -6.61
N ARG A 119 -2.36 -19.98 -6.45
CA ARG A 119 -3.18 -19.29 -5.44
C ARG A 119 -2.68 -19.54 -4.02
N HIS A 120 -2.20 -20.76 -3.73
CA HIS A 120 -1.63 -21.08 -2.43
C HIS A 120 -0.36 -20.27 -2.17
N ALA A 121 0.56 -20.23 -3.13
CA ALA A 121 1.80 -19.47 -3.04
C ALA A 121 1.56 -17.96 -2.92
N ILE A 122 0.59 -17.41 -3.66
CA ILE A 122 0.17 -16.00 -3.52
C ILE A 122 -0.33 -15.74 -2.11
N ARG A 123 -1.20 -16.60 -1.57
CA ARG A 123 -1.72 -16.45 -0.20
C ARG A 123 -0.57 -16.47 0.81
N ASP A 124 0.37 -17.38 0.69
CA ASP A 124 1.52 -17.45 1.60
C ASP A 124 2.41 -16.21 1.48
N GLY A 125 2.65 -15.71 0.27
CA GLY A 125 3.36 -14.46 0.04
C GLY A 125 2.65 -13.25 0.66
N LEU A 126 1.33 -13.17 0.56
CA LEU A 126 0.52 -12.13 1.21
C LEU A 126 0.61 -12.22 2.74
N ARG A 127 0.52 -13.43 3.32
CA ARG A 127 0.66 -13.62 4.78
C ARG A 127 2.01 -13.15 5.27
N GLN A 128 3.07 -13.52 4.56
CA GLN A 128 4.42 -13.11 4.92
C GLN A 128 4.56 -11.58 4.82
N HIS A 129 3.98 -10.96 3.80
CA HIS A 129 3.96 -9.50 3.64
C HIS A 129 3.22 -8.77 4.76
N LEU A 130 2.06 -9.28 5.15
CA LEU A 130 1.30 -8.72 6.26
C LEU A 130 2.08 -8.85 7.57
N ALA A 131 2.68 -10.01 7.85
CA ALA A 131 3.47 -10.19 9.06
C ALA A 131 4.68 -9.25 9.16
N GLU A 132 5.33 -8.96 8.03
CA GLU A 132 6.53 -8.11 7.97
C GLU A 132 6.21 -6.61 8.00
N HIS A 133 5.13 -6.17 7.33
CA HIS A 133 4.87 -4.74 7.08
C HIS A 133 3.57 -4.21 7.66
N LEU A 134 2.58 -5.08 7.90
CA LEU A 134 1.22 -4.70 8.35
C LEU A 134 0.73 -5.67 9.46
N PRO A 135 1.45 -5.78 10.59
CA PRO A 135 1.18 -6.80 11.61
C PRO A 135 -0.17 -6.61 12.34
N ASP A 136 -0.79 -5.45 12.20
CA ASP A 136 -2.14 -5.13 12.69
C ASP A 136 -3.26 -5.69 11.79
N VAL A 137 -2.93 -6.11 10.57
CA VAL A 137 -3.88 -6.69 9.62
C VAL A 137 -3.93 -8.21 9.79
N ALA A 138 -5.12 -8.75 10.03
CA ALA A 138 -5.31 -10.19 10.14
C ALA A 138 -4.89 -10.92 8.86
N ALA A 139 -4.14 -12.01 8.99
CA ALA A 139 -3.72 -12.82 7.86
C ALA A 139 -4.88 -13.72 7.37
N PRO A 140 -5.09 -13.88 6.04
CA PRO A 140 -6.07 -14.79 5.45
C PRO A 140 -5.65 -16.26 5.57
#